data_AF-A0A7C0YWJ3-F1
#
_entry.id   AF-A0A7C0YWJ3-F1
#
_cell.length_a   1.000
_cell.length_b   1.000
_cell.length_c   1.000
_cell.angle_alpha   90.00
_cell.angle_beta   90.00
_cell.angle_gamma   90.00
#
_symmetry.space_group_name_H-M   'P 1'
#
loop_
_entity.id
_entity.type
_entity.pdbx_description
1 polymer ?
#
loop_
_entity_poly.entity_id
_entity_poly.type
_entity_poly.pdbx_seq_one_letter_code
_entity_poly.pdbx_strand_id
1 'polypeptide(L)'
;MPLKDECSLCGRVFPLYRLKRCQRCGRLYCRDCMTTDVRTGEPEALCLNCARRIVSPTKRWKYEPLKRYLQRRGYFTDHVALSFARIDGIIGDNLPMNAYKTQTWWNNSPSSAHARAWLEAGWRVEQVNLEKGTVTFIKTAKPPTTRREKRRFKPLEKPFKPAPVKPLRRRRVPSKTKLAKMYARLKNLERQRKSQLRGKFKPRPALEKRLFKPDKKPAATD
;
A
#
# COMPACT_ATOMS: atom_id res chain seq x y z
N MET A 1 -23.34 -14.45 32.12
CA MET A 1 -23.11 -13.31 31.18
C MET A 1 -21.96 -13.68 30.25
N PRO A 2 -22.06 -13.50 28.92
CA PRO A 2 -20.94 -13.75 28.04
C PRO A 2 -19.82 -12.76 28.35
N LEU A 3 -18.64 -13.28 28.68
CA LEU A 3 -17.43 -12.49 28.88
C LEU A 3 -17.11 -11.73 27.59
N LYS A 4 -17.04 -10.40 27.70
CA LYS A 4 -16.78 -9.49 26.59
C LYS A 4 -15.43 -8.83 26.82
N ASP A 5 -14.66 -8.72 25.75
CA ASP A 5 -13.36 -8.06 25.75
C ASP A 5 -13.24 -7.15 24.53
N GLU A 6 -12.23 -6.27 24.55
CA GLU A 6 -12.00 -5.29 23.50
C GLU A 6 -10.95 -5.74 22.49
N CYS A 7 -11.20 -5.46 21.21
CA CYS A 7 -10.17 -5.62 20.18
C CYS A 7 -9.08 -4.56 20.34
N SER A 8 -7.83 -4.99 20.53
CA SER A 8 -6.67 -4.11 20.70
C SER A 8 -6.28 -3.27 19.46
N LEU A 9 -6.99 -3.39 18.34
CA LEU A 9 -6.78 -2.62 17.11
C LEU A 9 -7.91 -1.63 16.83
N CYS A 10 -9.16 -2.10 16.82
CA CYS A 10 -10.32 -1.26 16.50
C CYS A 10 -11.09 -0.74 17.72
N GLY A 11 -10.78 -1.21 18.93
CA GLY A 11 -11.43 -0.79 20.18
C GLY A 11 -12.89 -1.24 20.34
N ARG A 12 -13.40 -2.07 19.42
CA ARG A 12 -14.77 -2.59 19.52
C ARG A 12 -14.84 -3.73 20.54
N VAL A 13 -15.90 -3.75 21.32
CA VAL A 13 -16.21 -4.81 22.29
C VAL A 13 -16.81 -6.02 21.57
N PHE A 14 -16.23 -7.19 21.78
CA PHE A 14 -16.72 -8.44 21.23
C PHE A 14 -16.82 -9.52 22.32
N PRO A 15 -17.71 -10.51 22.16
CA PRO A 15 -17.64 -11.73 22.95
C PRO A 15 -16.29 -12.44 22.76
N LEU A 16 -15.74 -13.03 23.83
CA LEU A 16 -14.43 -13.66 23.82
C LEU A 16 -14.22 -14.68 22.69
N TYR A 17 -15.23 -15.49 22.37
CA TYR A 17 -15.14 -16.51 21.31
C TYR A 17 -14.89 -15.94 19.90
N ARG A 18 -15.16 -14.66 19.68
CA ARG A 18 -14.95 -13.98 18.39
C ARG A 18 -13.58 -13.30 18.31
N LEU A 19 -12.90 -13.12 19.45
CA LEU A 19 -11.54 -12.61 19.52
C LEU A 19 -10.55 -13.77 19.39
N LYS A 20 -9.42 -13.56 18.72
CA LYS A 20 -8.28 -14.48 18.77
C LYS A 20 -7.02 -13.76 19.22
N ARG A 21 -6.09 -14.52 19.79
CA ARG A 21 -4.77 -14.03 20.20
C ARG A 21 -3.82 -14.01 19.01
N CYS A 22 -3.08 -12.91 18.87
CA CYS A 22 -1.98 -12.83 17.92
C CYS A 22 -0.77 -13.59 18.45
N GLN A 23 -0.18 -14.47 17.64
CA GLN A 23 1.01 -15.26 18.03
C GLN A 23 2.24 -14.40 18.35
N ARG A 24 2.34 -13.19 17.79
CA ARG A 24 3.49 -12.29 17.98
C ARG A 24 3.39 -11.35 19.17
N CYS A 25 2.21 -10.79 19.42
CA CYS A 25 2.03 -9.77 20.46
C CYS A 25 1.15 -10.24 21.63
N GLY A 26 0.54 -11.42 21.55
CA GLY A 26 -0.28 -12.02 22.60
C GLY A 26 -1.63 -11.34 22.86
N ARG A 27 -1.92 -10.20 22.24
CA ARG A 27 -3.16 -9.42 22.44
C ARG A 27 -4.34 -10.00 21.67
N LEU A 28 -5.55 -9.66 22.12
CA LEU A 28 -6.82 -10.07 21.52
C LEU A 28 -7.25 -9.13 20.38
N TYR A 29 -7.69 -9.73 19.28
CA TYR A 29 -8.14 -9.02 18.08
C TYR A 29 -9.37 -9.67 17.46
N CYS A 30 -10.23 -8.87 16.82
CA CYS A 30 -11.34 -9.39 16.02
C CYS A 30 -10.83 -9.97 14.70
N ARG A 31 -11.65 -10.83 14.06
CA ARG A 31 -11.31 -11.52 12.80
C ARG A 31 -10.86 -10.54 11.70
N ASP A 32 -11.53 -9.40 11.56
CA ASP A 32 -11.20 -8.37 10.56
C ASP A 32 -9.85 -7.69 10.82
N CYS A 33 -9.39 -7.68 12.08
CA CYS A 33 -8.12 -7.10 12.48
C CYS A 33 -6.96 -8.12 12.48
N MET A 34 -7.20 -9.31 11.92
CA MET A 34 -6.21 -10.39 11.80
C MET A 34 -6.05 -10.86 10.37
N THR A 35 -4.88 -11.40 10.09
CA THR A 35 -4.46 -11.98 8.82
C THR A 35 -3.69 -13.26 9.13
N THR A 36 -3.81 -14.27 8.28
CA THR A 36 -2.95 -15.47 8.31
C THR A 36 -1.58 -15.13 7.73
N ASP A 37 -0.52 -15.77 8.21
CA ASP A 37 0.82 -15.49 7.68
C ASP A 37 0.89 -15.84 6.18
N VAL A 38 1.03 -14.79 5.36
CA VAL A 38 1.06 -14.88 3.89
C VAL A 38 2.32 -15.60 3.41
N ARG A 39 3.37 -15.69 4.23
CA ARG A 39 4.68 -16.18 3.80
C ARG A 39 4.91 -17.67 4.07
N THR A 40 4.33 -18.22 5.14
CA THR A 40 4.54 -19.61 5.55
C THR A 40 3.40 -20.54 5.13
N GLY A 41 2.22 -20.00 4.77
CA GLY A 41 1.05 -20.82 4.45
C GLY A 41 0.44 -21.52 5.67
N GLU A 42 0.98 -21.28 6.86
CA GLU A 42 0.50 -21.85 8.11
C GLU A 42 -0.65 -21.00 8.70
N PRO A 43 -1.59 -21.61 9.45
CA PRO A 43 -2.74 -20.93 10.04
C PRO A 43 -2.38 -20.06 11.26
N GLU A 44 -1.19 -19.47 11.31
CA GLU A 44 -0.83 -18.55 12.38
C GLU A 44 -1.57 -17.22 12.21
N ALA A 45 -2.47 -16.94 13.14
CA ALA A 45 -3.22 -15.68 13.18
C ALA A 45 -2.32 -14.55 13.69
N LEU A 46 -2.02 -13.59 12.83
CA LEU A 46 -1.28 -12.38 13.13
C LEU A 46 -2.20 -11.16 13.07
N CYS A 47 -2.05 -10.22 13.99
CA CYS A 47 -2.75 -8.94 13.88
C CYS A 47 -2.17 -8.10 12.73
N LEU A 48 -2.98 -7.20 12.15
CA LEU A 48 -2.56 -6.37 11.00
C LEU A 48 -1.28 -5.56 11.27
N ASN A 49 -1.04 -5.12 12.51
CA ASN A 49 0.20 -4.43 12.89
C ASN A 49 1.41 -5.35 12.86
N CYS A 50 1.26 -6.60 13.33
CA CYS A 50 2.33 -7.60 13.29
C CYS A 50 2.61 -8.05 11.86
N ALA A 51 1.57 -8.27 11.05
CA ALA A 51 1.68 -8.57 9.63
C ALA A 51 2.38 -7.44 8.86
N ARG A 52 2.00 -6.17 9.10
CA ARG A 52 2.65 -4.99 8.51
C ARG A 52 4.16 -4.96 8.74
N ARG A 53 4.62 -5.30 9.95
CA ARG A 53 6.06 -5.35 10.27
C ARG A 53 6.82 -6.45 9.52
N ILE A 54 6.14 -7.51 9.08
CA ILE A 54 6.74 -8.60 8.28
C ILE A 54 6.90 -8.14 6.84
N VAL A 55 5.80 -7.68 6.22
CA VAL A 55 5.76 -7.34 4.78
C VAL A 55 6.51 -6.05 4.46
N SER A 56 6.59 -5.13 5.41
CA SER A 56 7.30 -3.86 5.28
C SER A 56 8.20 -3.64 6.48
N PRO A 57 9.37 -4.31 6.53
CA PRO A 57 10.37 -4.03 7.54
C PRO A 57 10.68 -2.53 7.49
N THR A 58 10.56 -1.84 8.61
CA THR A 58 10.97 -0.43 8.69
C THR A 58 12.38 -0.32 8.14
N LYS A 59 12.59 0.52 7.12
CA LYS A 59 13.90 0.78 6.50
C LYS A 59 14.91 1.05 7.59
N ARG A 60 15.73 0.05 7.93
CA ARG A 60 16.78 0.20 8.93
C ARG A 60 17.84 1.07 8.29
N TRP A 61 18.16 2.20 8.91
CA TRP A 61 19.37 2.92 8.52
C TRP A 61 20.56 1.99 8.75
N LYS A 62 21.56 2.00 7.86
CA LYS A 62 22.67 1.04 7.88
C LYS A 62 23.26 0.85 9.28
N TYR A 63 23.46 1.94 10.02
CA TYR A 63 24.09 1.95 11.35
C TYR A 63 23.10 1.83 12.53
N GLU A 64 21.80 1.62 12.28
CA GLU A 64 20.77 1.42 13.32
C GLU A 64 21.06 0.23 14.26
N PRO A 65 21.56 -0.94 13.78
CA PRO A 65 21.93 -2.04 14.66
C PRO A 65 23.04 -1.66 15.65
N LEU A 66 24.05 -0.91 15.20
CA LEU A 66 25.14 -0.40 16.03
C LEU A 66 24.62 0.55 17.11
N LYS A 67 23.74 1.48 16.74
CA LYS A 67 23.04 2.37 17.69
C LYS A 67 22.35 1.58 18.79
N ARG A 68 21.55 0.56 18.45
CA ARG A 68 20.85 -0.29 19.42
C ARG A 68 21.80 -1.10 20.30
N TYR A 69 22.90 -1.57 19.73
CA TYR A 69 23.92 -2.29 20.48
C TYR A 69 24.54 -1.40 21.56
N LEU A 70 24.96 -0.19 21.20
CA LEU A 70 25.54 0.79 22.12
C LEU A 70 24.53 1.24 23.18
N GLN A 71 23.27 1.49 22.79
CA GLN A 71 22.21 1.79 23.76
C GLN A 71 22.03 0.69 24.81
N ARG A 72 22.10 -0.59 24.41
CA ARG A 72 22.04 -1.71 25.35
C ARG A 72 23.28 -1.81 26.25
N ARG A 73 24.47 -1.55 25.71
CA ARG A 73 25.71 -1.52 26.51
C ARG A 73 25.71 -0.37 27.52
N GLY A 74 25.05 0.73 27.21
CA GLY A 74 25.01 1.92 28.07
C GLY A 74 24.31 1.72 29.41
N TYR A 75 23.57 0.63 29.59
CA TYR A 75 23.01 0.25 30.88
C TYR A 75 24.04 -0.33 31.85
N PHE A 76 25.17 -0.85 31.35
CA PHE A 76 26.13 -1.62 32.16
C PHE A 76 27.53 -1.01 32.19
N THR A 77 27.92 -0.27 31.16
CA THR A 77 29.29 0.21 30.97
C THR A 77 29.29 1.61 30.38
N ASP A 78 30.27 2.43 30.77
CA ASP A 78 30.47 3.76 30.23
C ASP A 78 31.56 3.81 29.14
N HIS A 79 32.38 2.76 29.03
CA HIS A 79 33.39 2.59 27.98
C HIS A 79 33.20 1.25 27.27
N VAL A 80 33.29 1.25 25.93
CA VAL A 80 33.14 0.06 25.10
C VAL A 80 34.19 0.07 23.99
N ALA A 81 35.11 -0.89 24.03
CA ALA A 81 36.05 -1.15 22.95
C ALA A 81 35.46 -2.19 21.98
N LEU A 82 35.45 -1.90 20.68
CA LEU A 82 34.99 -2.81 19.63
C LEU A 82 36.03 -2.90 18.51
N SER A 83 36.23 -4.10 17.97
CA SER A 83 36.98 -4.28 16.72
C SER A 83 36.12 -3.98 15.50
N PHE A 84 36.73 -3.59 14.37
CA PHE A 84 36.03 -3.35 13.11
C PHE A 84 35.23 -4.57 12.65
N ALA A 85 35.81 -5.77 12.76
CA ALA A 85 35.11 -7.02 12.46
C ALA A 85 33.86 -7.23 13.33
N ARG A 86 33.91 -6.83 14.61
CA ARG A 86 32.75 -6.91 15.49
C ARG A 86 31.68 -5.88 15.09
N ILE A 87 32.09 -4.69 14.66
CA ILE A 87 31.18 -3.64 14.19
C ILE A 87 30.48 -4.08 12.90
N ASP A 88 31.20 -4.67 11.95
CA ASP A 88 30.65 -5.26 10.72
C ASP A 88 29.60 -6.33 11.05
N GLY A 89 29.94 -7.25 11.97
CA GLY A 89 28.99 -8.28 12.42
C GLY A 89 27.75 -7.72 13.14
N ILE A 90 27.86 -6.58 13.84
CA ILE A 90 26.72 -5.92 14.47
C ILE A 90 25.82 -5.24 13.42
N ILE A 91 26.43 -4.56 12.45
CA ILE A 91 25.73 -3.87 11.35
C ILE A 91 25.05 -4.91 10.44
N GLY A 92 25.69 -6.06 10.22
CA GLY A 92 25.30 -7.06 9.24
C GLY A 92 25.76 -6.71 7.82
N ASP A 93 26.58 -5.66 7.66
CA ASP A 93 27.21 -5.21 6.43
C ASP A 93 28.65 -4.78 6.72
N ASN A 94 29.50 -4.82 5.70
CA ASN A 94 30.87 -4.32 5.82
C ASN A 94 30.92 -2.78 5.93
N LEU A 95 31.81 -2.30 6.79
CA LEU A 95 32.23 -0.90 6.85
C LEU A 95 32.86 -0.46 5.52
N PRO A 96 32.69 0.81 5.12
CA PRO A 96 33.31 1.31 3.91
C PRO A 96 34.84 1.35 4.07
N MET A 97 35.57 1.26 2.95
CA MET A 97 37.03 1.26 2.92
C MET A 97 37.66 2.46 3.68
N ASN A 98 37.00 3.61 3.69
CA ASN A 98 37.47 4.80 4.40
C ASN A 98 37.49 4.62 5.93
N ALA A 99 36.63 3.78 6.49
CA ALA A 99 36.64 3.48 7.93
C ALA A 99 37.93 2.76 8.36
N TYR A 100 38.51 1.98 7.44
CA TYR A 100 39.76 1.26 7.65
C TYR A 100 41.00 2.12 7.37
N LYS A 101 40.89 3.09 6.44
CA LYS A 101 42.03 3.89 5.98
C LYS A 101 42.22 5.19 6.76
N THR A 102 41.16 5.80 7.28
CA THR A 102 41.24 7.17 7.79
C THR A 102 40.51 7.32 9.12
N GLN A 103 41.22 7.86 10.11
CA GLN A 103 40.65 8.17 11.42
C GLN A 103 39.56 9.25 11.35
N THR A 104 39.60 10.14 10.36
CA THR A 104 38.59 11.19 10.16
C THR A 104 37.19 10.63 9.88
N TRP A 105 37.10 9.40 9.39
CA TRP A 105 35.81 8.71 9.21
C TRP A 105 35.11 8.45 10.56
N TRP A 106 35.87 8.29 11.63
CA TRP A 106 35.37 8.07 12.99
C TRP A 106 35.12 9.38 13.76
N ASN A 107 34.99 10.50 13.05
CA ASN A 107 34.67 11.78 13.68
C ASN A 107 33.29 11.78 14.34
N ASN A 108 33.07 12.69 15.29
CA ASN A 108 31.79 12.84 15.98
C ASN A 108 30.90 13.91 15.30
N SER A 109 30.82 13.93 13.97
CA SER A 109 30.03 14.94 13.24
C SER A 109 28.57 14.48 13.01
N PRO A 110 27.54 15.22 13.47
CA PRO A 110 26.14 14.82 13.32
C PRO A 110 25.64 14.82 11.86
N SER A 111 26.38 15.43 10.94
CA SER A 111 26.06 15.45 9.50
C SER A 111 26.24 14.07 8.86
N SER A 112 27.17 13.26 9.37
CA SER A 112 27.46 11.94 8.83
C SER A 112 26.50 10.88 9.38
N ALA A 113 26.06 9.96 8.50
CA ALA A 113 25.08 8.94 8.88
C ALA A 113 25.63 7.91 9.87
N HIS A 114 26.94 7.63 9.83
CA HIS A 114 27.61 6.75 10.79
C HIS A 114 27.69 7.41 12.15
N ALA A 115 28.18 8.65 12.24
CA ALA A 115 28.39 9.28 13.53
C ALA A 115 27.10 9.63 14.25
N ARG A 116 26.06 9.99 13.49
CA ARG A 116 24.71 10.14 14.03
C ARG A 116 24.23 8.90 14.79
N ALA A 117 24.62 7.69 14.38
CA ALA A 117 24.16 6.46 15.02
C ALA A 117 24.67 6.31 16.46
N TRP A 118 25.95 6.55 16.73
CA TRP A 118 26.49 6.50 18.10
C TRP A 118 26.13 7.76 18.89
N LEU A 119 26.10 8.94 18.26
CA LEU A 119 25.68 10.17 18.94
C LEU A 119 24.22 10.11 19.42
N GLU A 120 23.29 9.62 18.59
CA GLU A 120 21.90 9.39 19.00
C GLU A 120 21.77 8.24 20.03
N ALA A 121 22.75 7.35 20.12
CA ALA A 121 22.84 6.36 21.19
C ALA A 121 23.31 6.97 22.52
N GLY A 122 23.82 8.21 22.53
CA GLY A 122 24.47 8.83 23.70
C GLY A 122 25.91 8.38 23.88
N TRP A 123 26.62 8.09 22.79
CA TRP A 123 28.01 7.67 22.77
C TRP A 123 28.83 8.57 21.84
N ARG A 124 30.11 8.74 22.14
CA ARG A 124 31.10 9.39 21.27
C ARG A 124 32.30 8.48 21.07
N VAL A 125 32.96 8.58 19.92
CA VAL A 125 34.24 7.93 19.71
C VAL A 125 35.31 8.71 20.47
N GLU A 126 36.11 8.01 21.27
CA GLU A 126 37.22 8.56 22.05
C GLU A 126 38.55 8.32 21.34
N GLN A 127 38.87 7.05 21.06
CA GLN A 127 40.10 6.66 20.40
C GLN A 127 39.84 5.63 19.30
N VAL A 128 40.62 5.71 18.23
CA VAL A 128 40.62 4.76 17.13
C VAL A 128 42.05 4.29 16.92
N ASN A 129 42.24 2.99 16.94
CA ASN A 129 43.49 2.36 16.59
C ASN A 129 43.31 1.60 15.28
N LEU A 130 43.85 2.14 14.19
CA LEU A 130 43.73 1.56 12.85
C LEU A 130 44.58 0.30 12.69
N GLU A 131 45.74 0.23 13.35
CA GLU A 131 46.65 -0.92 13.28
C GLU A 131 46.04 -2.17 13.92
N LYS A 132 45.42 -2.00 15.09
CA LYS A 132 44.70 -3.07 15.81
C LYS A 132 43.26 -3.24 15.33
N GLY A 133 42.77 -2.32 14.49
CA GLY A 133 41.39 -2.28 14.01
C GLY A 133 40.36 -2.15 15.13
N THR A 134 40.60 -1.30 16.13
CA THR A 134 39.75 -1.13 17.31
C THR A 134 39.30 0.31 17.51
N VAL A 135 38.09 0.48 18.05
CA VAL A 135 37.47 1.76 18.38
C VAL A 135 36.98 1.73 19.81
N THR A 136 37.30 2.76 20.58
CA THR A 136 36.74 2.97 21.92
C THR A 136 35.63 4.00 21.85
N PHE A 137 34.46 3.60 22.34
CA PHE A 137 33.31 4.45 22.55
C PHE A 137 33.21 4.80 24.03
N ILE A 138 32.96 6.08 24.32
CA ILE A 138 32.66 6.57 25.67
C ILE A 138 31.24 7.14 25.69
N LYS A 139 30.51 6.82 26.75
CA LYS A 139 29.14 7.29 26.95
C LYS A 139 29.15 8.77 27.31
N THR A 140 28.28 9.54 26.67
CA THR A 140 28.10 10.96 26.98
C THR A 140 27.06 11.11 28.07
N ALA A 141 27.39 11.80 29.17
CA ALA A 141 26.53 11.98 30.34
C ALA A 141 25.14 12.59 30.05
N LYS A 142 24.97 13.27 28.91
CA LYS A 142 23.67 13.66 28.35
C LYS A 142 23.46 12.97 27.01
N PRO A 143 22.58 11.96 26.88
CA PRO A 143 21.96 11.75 25.58
C PRO A 143 21.27 13.08 25.23
N PRO A 144 21.40 13.61 24.00
CA PRO A 144 20.55 14.70 23.57
C PRO A 144 19.13 14.16 23.57
N THR A 145 18.43 14.37 24.68
CA THR A 145 17.01 14.06 24.81
C THR A 145 16.27 15.09 23.97
N THR A 146 16.37 14.97 22.65
CA THR A 146 15.18 15.16 21.84
C THR A 146 14.29 13.94 22.12
N ARG A 147 13.78 13.84 23.37
CA ARG A 147 12.37 13.52 23.49
C ARG A 147 11.74 14.64 22.68
N ARG A 148 11.57 14.42 21.36
CA ARG A 148 10.40 14.94 20.67
C ARG A 148 9.31 14.50 21.62
N GLU A 149 8.87 15.41 22.50
CA GLU A 149 7.65 15.21 23.24
C GLU A 149 6.74 14.61 22.20
N LYS A 150 6.30 13.36 22.44
CA LYS A 150 5.31 12.73 21.57
C LYS A 150 4.32 13.83 21.37
N ARG A 151 4.27 14.46 20.18
CA ARG A 151 3.43 15.62 19.94
C ARG A 151 2.09 15.11 20.39
N ARG A 152 1.63 15.54 21.57
CA ARG A 152 0.48 14.91 22.22
C ARG A 152 -0.56 14.98 21.13
N PHE A 153 -1.00 13.82 20.66
CA PHE A 153 -1.90 13.77 19.52
C PHE A 153 -3.11 14.54 19.99
N LYS A 154 -3.22 15.81 19.57
CA LYS A 154 -4.37 16.63 19.92
C LYS A 154 -5.51 15.97 19.16
N PRO A 155 -6.56 15.47 19.84
CA PRO A 155 -7.74 14.99 19.16
C PRO A 155 -8.14 16.04 18.13
N LEU A 156 -8.43 15.62 16.90
CA LEU A 156 -8.92 16.54 15.88
C LEU A 156 -10.27 17.08 16.36
N GLU A 157 -10.28 18.24 17.01
CA GLU A 157 -11.52 18.91 17.45
C GLU A 157 -12.42 19.26 16.26
N LYS A 158 -11.81 19.40 15.09
CA LYS A 158 -12.54 19.67 13.84
C LYS A 158 -13.03 18.34 13.26
N PRO A 159 -14.32 18.23 12.91
CA PRO A 159 -14.81 17.08 12.16
C PRO A 159 -13.99 16.94 10.88
N PHE A 160 -13.63 15.70 10.53
CA PHE A 160 -12.91 15.40 9.31
C PHE A 160 -13.71 15.94 8.11
N LYS A 161 -13.20 17.01 7.48
CA LYS A 161 -13.74 17.48 6.20
C LYS A 161 -13.04 16.65 5.12
N PRO A 162 -13.74 15.75 4.41
CA PRO A 162 -13.14 14.99 3.33
C PRO A 162 -12.50 15.97 2.35
N ALA A 163 -11.29 15.65 1.89
CA ALA A 163 -10.63 16.46 0.87
C ALA A 163 -11.60 16.62 -0.31
N PRO A 164 -11.82 17.85 -0.81
CA PRO A 164 -12.75 18.08 -1.91
C PRO A 164 -12.30 17.24 -3.11
N VAL A 165 -13.06 16.16 -3.36
CA VAL A 165 -12.79 15.29 -4.49
C VAL A 165 -13.15 16.12 -5.72
N LYS A 166 -12.16 16.35 -6.59
CA LYS A 166 -12.44 16.95 -7.90
C LYS A 166 -13.51 16.07 -8.55
N PRO A 167 -14.71 16.59 -8.88
CA PRO A 167 -15.74 15.76 -9.47
C PRO A 167 -15.15 15.15 -10.74
N LEU A 168 -15.27 13.82 -10.88
CA LEU A 168 -14.95 13.15 -12.13
C LEU A 168 -15.64 13.93 -13.24
N ARG A 169 -14.86 14.46 -14.18
CA ARG A 169 -15.38 15.29 -15.28
C ARG A 169 -16.56 14.55 -15.89
N ARG A 170 -17.78 15.08 -15.71
CA ARG A 170 -18.99 14.50 -16.30
C ARG A 170 -18.72 14.29 -17.79
N ARG A 171 -18.90 13.06 -18.29
CA ARG A 171 -18.75 12.79 -19.73
C ARG A 171 -19.65 13.78 -20.47
N ARG A 172 -19.07 14.56 -21.40
CA ARG A 172 -19.83 15.55 -22.17
C ARG A 172 -20.85 14.80 -23.04
N VAL A 173 -22.12 14.90 -22.67
CA VAL A 173 -23.21 14.34 -23.48
C VAL A 173 -23.39 15.26 -24.70
N PRO A 174 -23.57 14.71 -25.92
CA PRO A 174 -23.82 15.53 -27.11
C PRO A 174 -25.10 16.36 -26.94
N SER A 175 -25.10 17.57 -27.52
CA SER A 175 -26.27 18.47 -27.48
C SER A 175 -27.50 17.82 -28.14
N LYS A 176 -28.70 18.24 -27.74
CA LYS A 176 -29.96 17.79 -28.35
C LYS A 176 -29.96 17.99 -29.89
N THR A 177 -29.37 19.08 -30.36
CA THR A 177 -29.18 19.35 -31.79
C THR A 177 -28.25 18.34 -32.48
N LYS A 178 -27.17 17.92 -31.82
CA LYS A 178 -26.24 16.91 -32.37
C LYS A 178 -26.89 15.53 -32.42
N LEU A 179 -27.66 15.17 -31.39
CA LEU A 179 -28.46 13.94 -31.38
C LEU A 179 -29.52 13.94 -32.48
N ALA A 180 -30.23 15.06 -32.68
CA ALA A 180 -31.23 15.19 -33.75
C ALA A 180 -30.61 15.05 -35.15
N LYS A 181 -29.45 15.68 -35.39
CA LYS A 181 -28.71 15.54 -36.66
C LYS A 181 -28.26 14.10 -36.91
N MET A 182 -27.80 13.40 -35.88
CA MET A 182 -27.42 11.99 -35.97
C MET A 182 -28.63 11.09 -36.27
N TYR A 183 -29.76 11.33 -35.59
CA TYR A 183 -31.01 10.60 -35.83
C TYR A 183 -31.54 10.81 -37.26
N ALA A 184 -31.53 12.05 -37.75
CA ALA A 184 -31.92 12.36 -39.12
C ALA A 184 -31.01 11.65 -40.14
N ARG A 185 -29.69 11.61 -39.90
CA ARG A 185 -28.75 10.85 -40.73
C ARG A 185 -29.07 9.36 -40.75
N LEU A 186 -29.33 8.75 -39.60
CA LEU A 186 -29.73 7.33 -39.52
C LEU A 186 -31.01 7.06 -40.31
N LYS A 187 -32.04 7.92 -40.17
CA LYS A 187 -33.30 7.79 -40.93
C LYS A 187 -33.10 7.92 -42.44
N ASN A 188 -32.18 8.78 -42.89
CA ASN A 188 -31.87 8.90 -44.31
C ASN A 188 -31.17 7.64 -44.85
N LEU A 189 -30.23 7.06 -44.10
CA LEU A 189 -29.61 5.78 -44.44
C LEU A 189 -30.63 4.64 -44.48
N GLU A 190 -31.57 4.58 -43.53
CA GLU A 190 -32.69 3.61 -43.56
C GLU A 190 -33.55 3.76 -44.81
N ARG A 191 -33.88 4.99 -45.22
CA ARG A 191 -34.65 5.25 -46.44
C ARG A 191 -33.90 4.81 -47.69
N GLN A 192 -32.61 5.12 -47.78
CA GLN A 192 -31.75 4.68 -48.90
C GLN A 192 -31.66 3.15 -49.00
N ARG A 193 -31.51 2.45 -47.87
CA ARG A 193 -31.53 0.98 -47.82
C ARG A 193 -32.87 0.40 -48.29
N LYS A 194 -34.00 0.99 -47.87
CA LYS A 194 -35.34 0.57 -48.32
C LYS A 194 -35.58 0.83 -49.80
N SER A 195 -35.08 1.94 -50.35
CA SER A 195 -35.20 2.23 -51.79
C SER A 195 -34.35 1.28 -52.64
N GLN A 196 -33.17 0.86 -52.16
CA GLN A 196 -32.37 -0.17 -52.83
C GLN A 196 -33.08 -1.53 -52.90
N LEU A 197 -33.86 -1.88 -51.87
CA LEU A 197 -34.67 -3.12 -51.83
C LEU A 197 -35.88 -3.10 -52.77
N ARG A 198 -36.35 -1.94 -53.24
CA ARG A 198 -37.42 -1.82 -54.25
C ARG A 198 -36.87 -1.91 -55.69
N GLY A 199 -35.82 -2.71 -55.89
CA GLY A 199 -35.29 -3.04 -57.21
C GLY A 199 -36.24 -3.93 -58.01
N LYS A 200 -36.82 -3.36 -59.08
CA LYS A 200 -37.35 -4.02 -60.29
C LYS A 200 -38.26 -5.26 -60.11
N PHE A 201 -39.33 -5.18 -59.32
CA PHE A 201 -40.50 -6.02 -59.63
C PHE A 201 -41.24 -5.38 -60.82
N LYS A 202 -40.93 -5.83 -62.04
CA LYS A 202 -41.77 -5.49 -63.20
C LYS A 202 -43.16 -6.12 -62.95
N PRO A 203 -44.26 -5.38 -63.15
CA PRO A 203 -45.59 -5.96 -62.99
C PRO A 203 -45.78 -7.13 -63.96
N ARG A 204 -46.47 -8.19 -63.52
CA ARG A 204 -46.77 -9.36 -64.35
C ARG A 204 -47.47 -8.97 -65.66
N PRO A 205 -47.11 -9.56 -66.81
CA PRO A 205 -47.70 -9.25 -68.11
C PRO A 205 -49.20 -9.53 -68.12
N ALA A 206 -49.95 -8.77 -68.91
CA ALA A 206 -51.42 -8.75 -68.89
C ALA A 206 -52.07 -10.13 -69.16
N LEU A 207 -51.38 -11.03 -69.86
CA LEU A 207 -51.84 -12.39 -70.15
C LEU A 207 -52.03 -13.21 -68.86
N GLU A 208 -51.06 -13.16 -67.94
CA GLU A 208 -51.10 -13.93 -66.69
C GLU A 208 -52.25 -13.48 -65.78
N LYS A 209 -52.64 -12.20 -65.86
CA LYS A 209 -53.78 -11.65 -65.10
C LYS A 209 -55.14 -12.08 -65.68
N ARG A 210 -55.19 -12.53 -66.94
CA ARG A 210 -56.43 -12.96 -67.61
C ARG A 210 -56.77 -14.43 -67.34
N LEU A 211 -55.74 -15.28 -67.18
CA LEU A 211 -55.92 -16.72 -67.00
C LEU A 211 -56.50 -17.10 -65.63
N PHE A 212 -56.16 -16.35 -64.58
CA PHE A 212 -56.72 -16.57 -63.24
C PHE A 212 -57.62 -15.41 -62.85
N LYS A 213 -58.95 -15.58 -62.99
CA LYS A 213 -59.93 -14.69 -62.36
C LYS A 213 -60.12 -15.15 -60.90
N PRO A 214 -59.73 -14.37 -59.89
CA PRO A 214 -59.75 -14.80 -58.48
C PRO A 214 -61.17 -15.05 -57.94
N ASP A 215 -62.21 -14.53 -58.61
CA ASP A 215 -63.58 -14.54 -58.07
C ASP A 215 -64.47 -15.68 -58.61
N LYS A 216 -63.97 -16.57 -59.47
CA LYS A 216 -64.72 -17.78 -59.86
C LYS A 216 -64.41 -18.91 -58.88
N LYS A 217 -65.34 -19.21 -57.97
CA LYS A 217 -65.34 -20.50 -57.24
C LYS A 217 -65.50 -21.64 -58.27
N PRO A 218 -64.72 -22.72 -58.20
CA PRO A 218 -64.94 -23.89 -59.05
C PRO A 218 -66.32 -24.47 -58.70
N ALA A 219 -67.14 -24.75 -59.71
CA ALA A 219 -68.39 -25.48 -59.51
C ALA A 219 -68.04 -26.89 -59.02
N ALA A 220 -68.66 -27.32 -57.92
CA ALA A 220 -68.59 -28.70 -57.47
C ALA A 220 -69.28 -29.58 -58.52
N THR A 221 -68.56 -30.57 -59.03
CA THR A 221 -69.09 -31.64 -59.87
C THR A 221 -69.57 -32.77 -58.95
N ASP A 222 -70.85 -33.15 -59.07
CA ASP A 222 -71.34 -34.47 -58.68
C ASP A 222 -70.83 -35.54 -59.66
#